data_AF-A0A7J7IPE9-F1
#
_entry.id   AF-A0A7J7IPE9-F1
#
_cell.length_a   1.000
_cell.length_b   1.000
_cell.length_c   1.000
_cell.angle_alpha   90.00
_cell.angle_beta   90.00
_cell.angle_gamma   90.00
#
_symmetry.space_group_name_H-M   'P 1'
#
loop_
_entity.id
_entity.type
_entity.pdbx_description
1 polymer ?
#
loop_
_entity_poly.entity_id
_entity_poly.type
_entity_poly.pdbx_seq_one_letter_code
_entity_poly.pdbx_strand_id
1 'polypeptide(L)'
;MFVTSTPWKLHAPIERSCNRNRYPRRRQWLANVNEKDDSARLRVAIVGGGWAGLGAAHALSSAETNRRAFQVTLIESREAIGGLAAGWEQREKRPVEVGVHGFWRPYTNLFDLVYRQLDLPGGDPFTTFTRSAQYSPAGLEAESPLFGDLPRLPSPLGTFFYPRFYRLPLRDRLSALALFDAVVDFDNSVEAWQKYDRMTARELFIRYGCTERLIRGALEPMLLVGLFAPSELCSASGALGMLYYFILAHQGDFDVKWVRGTTAERIFEPWVRTMTHRGGLDLRLGTRVIDVCFHPTEGGIDALVLRVPMVAALSWTLMQSSSVSASRVRRRLSATQAPWPRNRVSSAILCIWAAWTSWQCDSISIDDFVFRARVTRFSGSMPASVAHSST
;
A
#
# COMPACT_ATOMS: atom_id res chain seq x y z
N MET A 1 -7.74 -6.52 3.58
CA MET A 1 -7.80 -7.17 4.89
C MET A 1 -9.06 -8.01 4.90
N PHE A 2 -8.97 -9.33 5.08
CA PHE A 2 -10.16 -10.18 5.14
C PHE A 2 -10.27 -10.77 6.53
N VAL A 3 -11.37 -10.45 7.20
CA VAL A 3 -11.72 -11.05 8.49
C VAL A 3 -12.71 -12.16 8.20
N THR A 4 -12.36 -13.39 8.57
CA THR A 4 -13.31 -14.50 8.67
C THR A 4 -13.27 -15.02 10.10
N SER A 5 -14.41 -15.50 10.60
CA SER A 5 -14.51 -16.10 11.94
C SER A 5 -14.09 -17.57 11.97
N THR A 6 -13.45 -18.05 10.90
CA THR A 6 -13.18 -19.47 10.68
C THR A 6 -11.68 -19.74 10.45
N PRO A 7 -11.16 -20.92 10.86
CA PRO A 7 -9.72 -21.21 10.92
C PRO A 7 -9.01 -21.37 9.57
N TRP A 8 -7.93 -20.65 9.27
CA TRP A 8 -7.10 -20.89 8.08
C TRP A 8 -6.03 -22.00 8.30
N LYS A 9 -5.93 -23.03 7.44
CA LYS A 9 -4.87 -24.07 7.45
C LYS A 9 -4.23 -24.25 6.07
N LEU A 10 -2.97 -24.69 6.04
CA LEU A 10 -2.29 -25.18 4.84
C LEU A 10 -2.72 -26.62 4.55
N HIS A 11 -3.31 -26.86 3.37
CA HIS A 11 -3.68 -28.21 2.95
C HIS A 11 -3.01 -28.60 1.63
N ALA A 12 -2.63 -29.88 1.52
CA ALA A 12 -2.61 -30.56 0.23
C ALA A 12 -4.04 -30.53 -0.34
N PRO A 13 -4.24 -30.43 -1.67
CA PRO A 13 -5.55 -30.17 -2.26
C PRO A 13 -6.65 -31.11 -1.71
N ILE A 14 -7.61 -30.56 -0.95
CA ILE A 14 -8.79 -31.29 -0.46
C ILE A 14 -9.91 -31.19 -1.50
N GLU A 15 -10.49 -32.33 -1.83
CA GLU A 15 -11.55 -32.53 -2.82
C GLU A 15 -12.91 -31.97 -2.36
N ARG A 16 -13.08 -30.64 -2.33
CA ARG A 16 -14.44 -30.05 -2.30
C ARG A 16 -14.54 -28.85 -3.23
N SER A 17 -15.18 -29.10 -4.38
CA SER A 17 -15.70 -28.14 -5.37
C SER A 17 -14.74 -27.29 -6.23
N CYS A 18 -13.43 -27.22 -5.95
CA CYS A 18 -12.52 -26.52 -6.87
C CYS A 18 -12.27 -27.34 -8.14
N ASN A 19 -12.80 -26.85 -9.26
CA ASN A 19 -12.76 -27.47 -10.58
C ASN A 19 -11.33 -27.86 -11.00
N ARG A 20 -11.01 -29.16 -10.86
CA ARG A 20 -9.67 -29.77 -11.09
C ARG A 20 -9.11 -29.47 -12.49
N ASN A 21 -9.98 -29.19 -13.46
CA ASN A 21 -9.62 -29.04 -14.87
C ASN A 21 -8.93 -27.72 -15.23
N ARG A 22 -8.86 -26.73 -14.33
CA ARG A 22 -8.30 -25.42 -14.69
C ARG A 22 -6.80 -25.26 -14.44
N TYR A 23 -6.18 -25.99 -13.49
CA TYR A 23 -4.79 -25.70 -13.07
C TYR A 23 -3.95 -26.94 -12.65
N PRO A 24 -3.13 -27.52 -13.56
CA PRO A 24 -2.43 -28.79 -13.34
C PRO A 24 -1.05 -28.71 -12.67
N ARG A 25 -0.73 -27.69 -11.85
CA ARG A 25 0.57 -27.58 -11.14
C ARG A 25 0.41 -27.49 -9.62
N ARG A 26 1.36 -28.06 -8.86
CA ARG A 26 1.40 -28.13 -7.39
C ARG A 26 1.19 -26.73 -6.78
N ARG A 27 -0.03 -26.47 -6.28
CA ARG A 27 -0.47 -25.28 -5.55
C ARG A 27 -0.82 -25.70 -4.13
N GLN A 28 -0.51 -24.85 -3.15
CA GLN A 28 -0.97 -25.02 -1.76
C GLN A 28 -2.13 -24.04 -1.52
N TRP A 29 -3.05 -24.44 -0.65
CA TRP A 29 -4.20 -23.62 -0.26
C TRP A 29 -3.98 -23.14 1.16
N LEU A 30 -4.11 -21.84 1.38
CA LEU A 30 -4.43 -21.32 2.71
C LEU A 30 -5.96 -21.29 2.75
N ALA A 31 -6.59 -22.28 3.38
CA ALA A 31 -8.03 -22.45 3.32
C ALA A 31 -8.67 -22.21 4.69
N ASN A 32 -9.81 -21.53 4.67
CA ASN A 32 -10.70 -21.29 5.77
C ASN A 32 -11.49 -22.59 6.08
N VAL A 33 -11.10 -23.28 7.13
CA VAL A 33 -11.64 -24.55 7.62
C VAL A 33 -12.78 -24.26 8.61
N ASN A 34 -13.75 -25.15 8.70
CA ASN A 34 -14.87 -25.06 9.66
C ASN A 34 -14.74 -26.18 10.71
N GLU A 35 -13.57 -26.27 11.37
CA GLU A 35 -13.37 -27.20 12.48
C GLU A 35 -13.56 -26.46 13.81
N LYS A 36 -14.19 -27.12 14.79
CA LYS A 36 -14.19 -26.73 16.20
C LYS A 36 -12.73 -26.70 16.70
N ASP A 37 -12.05 -25.59 16.46
CA ASP A 37 -10.70 -25.34 16.95
C ASP A 37 -10.83 -24.44 18.17
N ASP A 38 -10.45 -24.93 19.36
CA ASP A 38 -10.45 -24.21 20.65
C ASP A 38 -9.47 -23.02 20.70
N SER A 39 -8.96 -22.59 19.54
CA SER A 39 -8.15 -21.40 19.37
C SER A 39 -9.04 -20.14 19.43
N ALA A 40 -9.02 -19.43 20.55
CA ALA A 40 -9.70 -18.14 20.75
C ALA A 40 -9.26 -17.00 19.78
N ARG A 41 -8.24 -17.22 18.93
CA ARG A 41 -7.66 -16.22 18.01
C ARG A 41 -8.25 -16.28 16.60
N LEU A 42 -8.64 -15.12 16.07
CA LEU A 42 -9.02 -14.91 14.68
C LEU A 42 -7.79 -14.94 13.76
N ARG A 43 -7.80 -15.76 12.71
CA ARG A 43 -6.69 -15.87 11.76
C ARG A 43 -6.82 -14.82 10.65
N VAL A 44 -5.75 -14.09 10.36
CA VAL A 44 -5.74 -13.00 9.36
C VAL A 44 -4.60 -13.21 8.39
N ALA A 45 -4.92 -13.28 7.09
CA ALA A 45 -3.94 -13.31 6.01
C ALA A 45 -3.77 -11.92 5.38
N ILE A 46 -2.53 -11.44 5.30
CA ILE A 46 -2.14 -10.19 4.66
C ILE A 46 -1.32 -10.52 3.43
N VAL A 47 -1.70 -9.96 2.27
CA VAL A 47 -1.02 -10.23 0.98
C VAL A 47 -0.23 -8.99 0.59
N GLY A 48 1.09 -9.13 0.53
CA GLY A 48 2.05 -8.07 0.22
C GLY A 48 2.78 -7.56 1.46
N GLY A 49 4.10 -7.53 1.40
CA GLY A 49 5.02 -7.09 2.44
C GLY A 49 5.57 -5.68 2.22
N GLY A 50 4.83 -4.80 1.54
CA GLY A 50 5.15 -3.37 1.49
C GLY A 50 4.75 -2.66 2.78
N TRP A 51 4.99 -1.34 2.83
CA TRP A 51 4.60 -0.53 3.98
C TRP A 51 3.16 -0.73 4.46
N ALA A 52 2.19 -0.80 3.54
CA ALA A 52 0.78 -0.99 3.89
C ALA A 52 0.50 -2.36 4.54
N GLY A 53 1.13 -3.42 4.03
CA GLY A 53 1.00 -4.76 4.59
C GLY A 53 1.66 -4.88 5.96
N LEU A 54 2.84 -4.28 6.12
CA LEU A 54 3.52 -4.21 7.40
C LEU A 54 2.75 -3.36 8.42
N GLY A 55 2.17 -2.24 7.99
CA GLY A 55 1.31 -1.40 8.83
C GLY A 55 0.08 -2.15 9.34
N ALA A 56 -0.60 -2.87 8.45
CA ALA A 56 -1.72 -3.74 8.82
C ALA A 56 -1.31 -4.87 9.77
N ALA A 57 -0.15 -5.50 9.52
CA ALA A 57 0.39 -6.53 10.40
C ALA A 57 0.71 -5.96 11.79
N HIS A 58 1.31 -4.77 11.85
CA HIS A 58 1.66 -4.10 13.09
C HIS A 58 0.43 -3.77 13.92
N ALA A 59 -0.60 -3.13 13.36
CA ALA A 59 -1.84 -2.84 14.09
C ALA A 59 -2.47 -4.11 14.68
N LEU A 60 -2.48 -5.21 13.93
CA LEU A 60 -3.07 -6.48 14.39
C LEU A 60 -2.17 -7.28 15.36
N SER A 61 -0.91 -6.91 15.54
CA SER A 61 0.06 -7.74 16.29
C SER A 61 0.96 -7.00 17.28
N SER A 62 0.92 -5.67 17.34
CA SER A 62 1.80 -4.88 18.19
C SER A 62 1.42 -4.98 19.68
N ALA A 63 0.12 -4.87 19.98
CA ALA A 63 -0.43 -4.96 21.32
C ALA A 63 -0.65 -6.41 21.77
N GLU A 64 -0.48 -6.69 23.07
CA GLU A 64 -0.72 -8.02 23.65
C GLU A 64 -2.18 -8.47 23.48
N THR A 65 -3.14 -7.55 23.64
CA THR A 65 -4.57 -7.80 23.40
C THR A 65 -4.83 -8.24 21.96
N ASN A 66 -4.22 -7.56 20.99
CA ASN A 66 -4.34 -7.87 19.58
C ASN A 66 -3.67 -9.21 19.26
N ARG A 67 -2.48 -9.48 19.81
CA ARG A 67 -1.86 -10.81 19.69
C ARG A 67 -2.77 -11.89 20.24
N ARG A 68 -3.45 -11.69 21.37
CA ARG A 68 -4.43 -12.65 21.94
C ARG A 68 -5.70 -12.81 21.12
N ALA A 69 -6.07 -11.81 20.33
CA ALA A 69 -7.26 -11.84 19.49
C ALA A 69 -6.96 -12.32 18.05
N PHE A 70 -5.74 -12.13 17.55
CA PHE A 70 -5.39 -12.35 16.15
C PHE A 70 -4.16 -13.25 15.98
N GLN A 71 -4.21 -14.11 14.98
CA GLN A 71 -3.07 -14.84 14.45
C GLN A 71 -2.79 -14.34 13.03
N VAL A 72 -1.75 -13.52 12.87
CA VAL A 72 -1.47 -12.81 11.62
C VAL A 72 -0.44 -13.58 10.78
N THR A 73 -0.76 -13.84 9.52
CA THR A 73 0.18 -14.35 8.51
C THR A 73 0.35 -13.31 7.39
N LEU A 74 1.57 -12.84 7.15
CA LEU A 74 1.89 -11.97 6.03
C LEU A 74 2.58 -12.78 4.92
N ILE A 75 2.07 -12.65 3.69
CA ILE A 75 2.51 -13.40 2.52
C ILE A 75 3.11 -12.41 1.51
N GLU A 76 4.42 -12.49 1.30
CA GLU A 76 5.14 -11.70 0.30
C GLU A 76 5.66 -12.60 -0.83
N SER A 77 5.43 -12.15 -2.06
CA SER A 77 5.81 -12.84 -3.28
C SER A 77 7.32 -12.89 -3.55
N ARG A 78 8.09 -11.96 -2.99
CA ARG A 78 9.54 -11.85 -3.12
C ARG A 78 10.25 -12.42 -1.88
N GLU A 79 11.54 -12.70 -2.01
CA GLU A 79 12.41 -13.07 -0.87
C GLU A 79 12.77 -11.87 0.01
N ALA A 80 12.39 -10.65 -0.37
CA ALA A 80 12.67 -9.42 0.34
C ALA A 80 11.38 -8.66 0.65
N ILE A 81 11.37 -8.02 1.82
CA ILE A 81 10.27 -7.18 2.32
C ILE A 81 10.41 -5.73 1.80
N GLY A 82 9.35 -4.93 1.91
CA GLY A 82 9.38 -3.49 1.61
C GLY A 82 8.68 -3.09 0.31
N GLY A 83 8.30 -4.05 -0.53
CA GLY A 83 7.53 -3.79 -1.76
C GLY A 83 8.24 -2.83 -2.72
N LEU A 84 7.65 -1.66 -2.98
CA LEU A 84 8.23 -0.61 -3.83
C LEU A 84 9.38 0.16 -3.15
N ALA A 85 9.50 0.05 -1.82
CA ALA A 85 10.60 0.62 -1.04
C ALA A 85 11.60 -0.46 -0.58
N ALA A 86 11.58 -1.64 -1.21
CA ALA A 86 12.57 -2.68 -0.90
C ALA A 86 13.98 -2.21 -1.26
N GLY A 87 14.96 -2.68 -0.49
CA GLY A 87 16.37 -2.45 -0.73
C GLY A 87 17.19 -3.71 -0.46
N TRP A 88 18.38 -3.78 -1.04
CA TRP A 88 19.33 -4.88 -0.86
C TRP A 88 20.76 -4.39 -1.05
N GLU A 89 21.71 -5.18 -0.57
CA GLU A 89 23.13 -4.91 -0.79
C GLU A 89 23.60 -5.57 -2.10
N GLN A 90 24.27 -4.81 -2.97
CA GLN A 90 24.96 -5.34 -4.14
C GLN A 90 26.41 -5.71 -3.80
N ARG A 91 27.15 -6.28 -4.77
CA ARG A 91 28.60 -6.49 -4.68
C ARG A 91 29.31 -5.25 -4.14
N GLU A 92 30.34 -5.47 -3.32
CA GLU A 92 31.13 -4.42 -2.66
C GLU A 92 30.37 -3.58 -1.62
N LYS A 93 29.36 -4.15 -0.97
CA LYS A 93 28.61 -3.49 0.11
C LYS A 93 27.92 -2.18 -0.29
N ARG A 94 27.48 -2.09 -1.54
CA ARG A 94 26.75 -0.90 -2.02
C ARG A 94 25.25 -1.11 -1.83
N PRO A 95 24.58 -0.29 -1.00
CA PRO A 95 23.13 -0.37 -0.84
C PRO A 95 22.42 0.08 -2.12
N VAL A 96 21.39 -0.66 -2.51
CA VAL A 96 20.52 -0.35 -3.65
C VAL A 96 19.07 -0.40 -3.17
N GLU A 97 18.26 0.57 -3.61
CA GLU A 97 16.81 0.57 -3.40
C GLU A 97 16.07 0.51 -4.74
N VAL A 98 14.83 0.01 -4.71
CA VAL A 98 13.94 0.00 -5.89
C VAL A 98 13.64 1.41 -6.41
N GLY A 99 13.63 2.41 -5.53
CA GLY A 99 13.33 3.79 -5.86
C GLY A 99 13.97 4.76 -4.85
N VAL A 100 13.91 6.05 -5.16
CA VAL A 100 14.40 7.12 -4.29
C VAL A 100 13.23 7.62 -3.44
N HIS A 101 13.29 7.37 -2.13
CA HIS A 101 12.18 7.64 -1.21
C HIS A 101 12.52 8.78 -0.24
N GLY A 102 11.80 9.89 -0.40
CA GLY A 102 11.82 11.00 0.55
C GLY A 102 10.82 10.79 1.69
N PHE A 103 11.08 11.42 2.84
CA PHE A 103 10.20 11.42 4.00
C PHE A 103 9.94 12.86 4.42
N TRP A 104 8.68 13.27 4.36
CA TRP A 104 8.26 14.66 4.59
C TRP A 104 7.55 14.79 5.93
N ARG A 105 7.61 15.99 6.53
CA ARG A 105 7.00 16.31 7.84
C ARG A 105 5.55 15.82 8.02
N PRO A 106 4.63 15.95 7.05
CA PRO A 106 3.24 15.54 7.24
C PRO A 106 3.05 14.02 7.33
N TYR A 107 4.09 13.20 7.15
CA TYR A 107 4.04 11.74 7.37
C TYR A 107 3.98 11.37 8.86
N THR A 108 2.95 11.87 9.55
CA THR A 108 2.76 11.74 11.01
C THR A 108 2.74 10.29 11.45
N ASN A 109 1.99 9.43 10.75
CA ASN A 109 1.88 8.01 11.04
C ASN A 109 3.20 7.26 10.87
N LEU A 110 4.01 7.63 9.87
CA LEU A 110 5.33 7.05 9.67
C LEU A 110 6.30 7.46 10.79
N PHE A 111 6.34 8.74 11.14
CA PHE A 111 7.22 9.21 12.21
C PHE A 111 6.78 8.74 13.59
N ASP A 112 5.48 8.61 13.83
CA ASP A 112 4.96 7.99 15.05
C ASP A 112 5.39 6.53 15.17
N LEU A 113 5.21 5.74 14.09
CA LEU A 113 5.68 4.36 14.01
C LEU A 113 7.19 4.29 14.30
N VAL A 114 8.00 5.01 13.52
CA VAL A 114 9.47 4.90 13.57
C VAL A 114 10.06 5.40 14.88
N TYR A 115 9.59 6.54 15.40
CA TYR A 115 10.21 7.16 16.57
C TYR A 115 9.57 6.80 17.91
N ARG A 116 8.32 6.32 17.93
CA ARG A 116 7.61 6.00 19.19
C ARG A 116 7.30 4.53 19.36
N GLN A 117 7.08 3.80 18.27
CA GLN A 117 6.59 2.43 18.35
C GLN A 117 7.65 1.38 18.02
N LEU A 118 8.64 1.72 17.19
CA LEU A 118 9.73 0.83 16.82
C LEU A 118 10.97 1.10 17.67
N ASP A 119 11.57 0.01 18.18
CA ASP A 119 12.87 0.04 18.83
C ASP A 119 13.95 -0.27 17.78
N LEU A 120 14.31 0.74 16.99
CA LEU A 120 15.25 0.57 15.88
C LEU A 120 16.70 0.59 16.38
N PRO A 121 17.52 -0.41 16.03
CA PRO A 121 18.93 -0.40 16.38
C PRO A 121 19.70 0.65 15.55
N GLY A 122 20.75 1.23 16.13
CA GLY A 122 21.67 2.10 15.38
C GLY A 122 21.29 3.57 15.27
N GLY A 123 20.37 4.06 16.12
CA GLY A 123 20.00 5.47 16.21
C GLY A 123 18.96 5.91 15.18
N ASP A 124 18.86 7.23 14.95
CA ASP A 124 17.89 7.80 14.00
C ASP A 124 18.15 7.25 12.59
N PRO A 125 17.18 6.53 11.97
CA PRO A 125 17.35 5.97 10.64
C PRO A 125 17.38 7.06 9.56
N PHE A 126 16.98 8.30 9.85
CA PHE A 126 16.88 9.37 8.87
C PHE A 126 18.02 10.40 8.98
N THR A 127 18.25 11.13 7.89
CA THR A 127 19.06 12.36 7.88
C THR A 127 18.35 13.48 8.61
N THR A 128 19.04 14.62 8.79
CA THR A 128 18.34 15.89 9.01
C THR A 128 17.53 16.26 7.77
N PHE A 129 16.58 17.18 7.91
CA PHE A 129 15.89 17.74 6.76
C PHE A 129 16.91 18.40 5.82
N THR A 130 16.61 18.37 4.52
CA THR A 130 17.52 18.84 3.48
C THR A 130 16.85 19.91 2.61
N ARG A 131 17.69 20.81 2.08
CA ARG A 131 17.30 21.71 0.99
C ARG A 131 17.06 20.91 -0.28
N SER A 132 16.30 21.46 -1.20
CA SER A 132 16.08 20.86 -2.51
C SER A 132 16.47 21.82 -3.63
N ALA A 133 16.96 21.25 -4.72
CA ALA A 133 17.37 21.99 -5.90
C ALA A 133 16.85 21.28 -7.14
N GLN A 134 16.36 22.06 -8.09
CA GLN A 134 15.87 21.58 -9.37
C GLN A 134 16.89 21.88 -10.45
N TYR A 135 17.25 20.85 -11.21
CA TYR A 135 18.16 20.94 -12.35
C TYR A 135 17.44 20.58 -13.65
N SER A 136 17.79 21.30 -14.71
CA SER A 136 17.46 20.94 -16.09
C SER A 136 18.75 20.65 -16.87
N PRO A 137 18.68 20.18 -18.13
CA PRO A 137 19.86 20.08 -19.00
C PRO A 137 20.65 21.40 -19.14
N ALA A 138 20.04 22.53 -18.80
CA ALA A 138 20.64 23.83 -18.91
C ALA A 138 21.10 24.41 -17.55
N GLY A 139 21.11 23.59 -16.48
CA GLY A 139 21.72 23.89 -15.19
C GLY A 139 20.72 24.00 -14.04
N LEU A 140 21.13 24.70 -12.98
CA LEU A 140 20.31 24.98 -11.80
C LEU A 140 19.15 25.92 -12.16
N GLU A 141 17.92 25.46 -11.95
CA GLU A 141 16.69 26.19 -12.28
C GLU A 141 16.08 26.88 -11.06
N ALA A 142 16.03 26.17 -9.93
CA ALA A 142 15.52 26.66 -8.67
C ALA A 142 16.21 25.99 -7.47
N GLU A 143 16.32 26.72 -6.37
CA GLU A 143 16.74 26.20 -5.07
C GLU A 143 15.71 26.59 -4.01
N SER A 144 15.22 25.59 -3.28
CA SER A 144 14.34 25.78 -2.13
C SER A 144 15.16 25.70 -0.85
N PRO A 145 15.00 26.67 0.07
CA PRO A 145 15.68 26.63 1.36
C PRO A 145 15.10 25.52 2.24
N LEU A 146 15.69 25.36 3.43
CA LEU A 146 15.03 24.65 4.53
C LEU A 146 13.92 25.54 5.06
N PHE A 147 12.69 25.27 4.63
CA PHE A 147 11.54 26.10 4.94
C PHE A 147 11.19 26.10 6.42
N GLY A 148 11.44 25.00 7.12
CA GLY A 148 11.25 24.88 8.56
C GLY A 148 12.18 25.76 9.40
N ASP A 149 13.29 26.25 8.83
CA ASP A 149 14.25 27.12 9.51
C ASP A 149 13.97 28.61 9.28
N LEU A 150 12.95 28.93 8.47
CA LEU A 150 12.57 30.30 8.12
C LEU A 150 11.34 30.76 8.90
N PRO A 151 11.15 32.09 9.10
CA PRO A 151 9.92 32.63 9.65
C PRO A 151 8.70 32.08 8.91
N ARG A 152 7.68 31.66 9.66
CA ARG A 152 6.47 31.08 9.08
C ARG A 152 5.60 32.19 8.49
N LEU A 153 5.32 32.10 7.20
CA LEU A 153 4.33 32.94 6.52
C LEU A 153 3.01 32.19 6.32
N PRO A 154 1.88 32.91 6.17
CA PRO A 154 0.63 32.30 5.71
C PRO A 154 0.84 31.55 4.40
N SER A 155 0.24 30.38 4.24
CA SER A 155 0.28 29.68 2.96
C SER A 155 -0.51 30.47 1.91
N PRO A 156 0.00 30.60 0.66
CA PRO A 156 1.21 29.99 0.09
C PRO A 156 2.43 30.91 0.06
N LEU A 157 2.46 31.97 0.86
CA LEU A 157 3.45 33.05 0.75
C LEU A 157 4.88 32.56 0.97
N GLY A 158 5.11 31.67 1.95
CA GLY A 158 6.44 31.12 2.22
C GLY A 158 7.01 30.38 1.03
N THR A 159 6.22 29.47 0.44
CA THR A 159 6.62 28.68 -0.73
C THR A 159 6.66 29.49 -2.03
N PHE A 160 6.01 30.65 -2.07
CA PHE A 160 6.12 31.59 -3.18
C PHE A 160 7.38 32.47 -3.10
N PHE A 161 7.70 33.03 -1.92
CA PHE A 161 8.75 34.04 -1.76
C PHE A 161 10.14 33.48 -1.47
N TYR A 162 10.23 32.40 -0.70
CA TYR A 162 11.53 31.92 -0.24
C TYR A 162 12.36 31.14 -1.27
N PRO A 163 11.79 30.39 -2.23
CA PRO A 163 12.58 29.74 -3.25
C PRO A 163 13.30 30.73 -4.17
N ARG A 164 14.53 30.38 -4.51
CA ARG A 164 15.34 31.14 -5.46
C ARG A 164 15.18 30.55 -6.85
N PHE A 165 14.52 31.29 -7.73
CA PHE A 165 14.38 30.93 -9.14
C PHE A 165 15.43 31.65 -9.99
N TYR A 166 16.24 30.89 -10.73
CA TYR A 166 17.31 31.45 -11.55
C TYR A 166 16.87 31.77 -12.98
N ARG A 167 15.86 31.04 -13.46
CA ARG A 167 15.47 31.03 -14.88
C ARG A 167 13.96 31.14 -15.12
N LEU A 168 13.18 31.21 -14.05
CA LEU A 168 11.74 31.41 -14.10
C LEU A 168 11.38 32.86 -13.70
N PRO A 169 11.05 33.74 -14.67
CA PRO A 169 10.73 35.14 -14.40
C PRO A 169 9.54 35.31 -13.45
N LEU A 170 9.50 36.45 -12.76
CA LEU A 170 8.42 36.74 -11.80
C LEU A 170 7.03 36.72 -12.45
N ARG A 171 6.88 37.23 -13.67
CA ARG A 171 5.58 37.20 -14.40
C ARG A 171 5.04 35.78 -14.57
N ASP A 172 5.93 34.82 -14.86
CA ASP A 172 5.56 33.42 -15.08
C ASP A 172 5.18 32.78 -13.72
N ARG A 173 5.88 33.13 -12.65
CA ARG A 173 5.53 32.71 -11.29
C ARG A 173 4.18 33.27 -10.83
N LEU A 174 3.91 34.54 -11.09
CA LEU A 174 2.64 35.19 -10.73
C LEU A 174 1.44 34.58 -11.47
N SER A 175 1.66 33.97 -12.64
CA SER A 175 0.60 33.24 -13.35
C SER A 175 0.05 32.04 -12.56
N ALA A 176 0.81 31.52 -11.58
CA ALA A 176 0.37 30.44 -10.70
C ALA A 176 -0.67 30.89 -9.65
N LEU A 177 -0.84 32.20 -9.41
CA LEU A 177 -1.66 32.68 -8.30
C LEU A 177 -3.13 32.24 -8.42
N ALA A 178 -3.67 32.21 -9.63
CA ALA A 178 -5.04 31.76 -9.85
C ALA A 178 -5.23 30.27 -9.55
N LEU A 179 -4.18 29.44 -9.70
CA LEU A 179 -4.23 28.02 -9.36
C LEU A 179 -4.54 27.77 -7.88
N PHE A 180 -4.28 28.74 -7.00
CA PHE A 180 -4.58 28.63 -5.58
C PHE A 180 -6.08 28.50 -5.31
N ASP A 181 -6.94 29.06 -6.16
CA ASP A 181 -8.39 28.87 -6.08
C ASP A 181 -8.76 27.37 -6.21
N ALA A 182 -8.15 26.67 -7.17
CA ALA A 182 -8.34 25.22 -7.32
C ALA A 182 -7.80 24.41 -6.13
N VAL A 183 -6.69 24.86 -5.53
CA VAL A 183 -6.11 24.20 -4.34
C VAL A 183 -7.03 24.35 -3.14
N VAL A 184 -7.62 25.52 -2.94
CA VAL A 184 -8.56 25.76 -1.83
C VAL A 184 -9.88 25.02 -2.06
N ASP A 185 -10.37 24.99 -3.30
CA ASP A 185 -11.60 24.29 -3.69
C ASP A 185 -11.44 22.76 -3.63
N PHE A 186 -10.21 22.23 -3.72
CA PHE A 186 -9.93 20.81 -3.55
C PHE A 186 -9.83 20.41 -2.06
N ASP A 187 -10.98 20.41 -1.40
CA ASP A 187 -11.15 20.11 0.02
C ASP A 187 -11.17 18.60 0.37
N ASN A 188 -10.77 17.74 -0.57
CA ASN A 188 -10.90 16.27 -0.49
C ASN A 188 -12.34 15.72 -0.40
N SER A 189 -13.38 16.52 -0.64
CA SER A 189 -14.76 16.02 -0.76
C SER A 189 -14.96 15.12 -1.97
N VAL A 190 -16.00 14.28 -1.93
CA VAL A 190 -16.37 13.42 -3.08
C VAL A 190 -16.68 14.28 -4.31
N GLU A 191 -17.30 15.43 -4.11
CA GLU A 191 -17.64 16.41 -5.14
C GLU A 191 -16.37 17.00 -5.77
N ALA A 192 -15.38 17.41 -4.95
CA ALA A 192 -14.09 17.89 -5.43
C ALA A 192 -13.35 16.81 -6.24
N TRP A 193 -13.31 15.58 -5.73
CA TRP A 193 -12.76 14.44 -6.48
C TRP A 193 -13.46 14.23 -7.81
N GLN A 194 -14.80 14.19 -7.85
CA GLN A 194 -15.54 14.02 -9.10
C GLN A 194 -15.31 15.17 -10.11
N LYS A 195 -15.12 16.40 -9.62
CA LYS A 195 -14.84 17.57 -10.44
C LYS A 195 -13.44 17.51 -11.07
N TYR A 196 -12.41 17.30 -10.27
CA TYR A 196 -11.02 17.42 -10.70
C TYR A 196 -10.43 16.13 -11.27
N ASP A 197 -10.92 14.95 -10.87
CA ASP A 197 -10.39 13.68 -11.40
C ASP A 197 -10.75 13.46 -12.88
N ARG A 198 -11.74 14.18 -13.39
CA ARG A 198 -12.20 14.13 -14.79
C ARG A 198 -11.40 15.01 -15.76
N MET A 199 -10.39 15.73 -15.29
CA MET A 199 -9.50 16.51 -16.15
C MET A 199 -8.04 16.19 -15.82
N THR A 200 -7.17 16.41 -16.79
CA THR A 200 -5.73 16.28 -16.62
C THR A 200 -5.17 17.47 -15.83
N ALA A 201 -4.02 17.28 -15.18
CA ALA A 201 -3.32 18.38 -14.53
C ALA A 201 -2.94 19.48 -15.54
N ARG A 202 -2.63 19.11 -16.78
CA ARG A 202 -2.35 20.05 -17.87
C ARG A 202 -3.53 20.97 -18.15
N GLU A 203 -4.72 20.40 -18.30
CA GLU A 203 -5.96 21.16 -18.54
C GLU A 203 -6.26 22.09 -17.37
N LEU A 204 -6.05 21.64 -16.13
CA LEU A 204 -6.17 22.48 -14.94
C LEU A 204 -5.22 23.69 -15.02
N PHE A 205 -3.93 23.46 -15.24
CA PHE A 205 -2.95 24.55 -15.25
C PHE A 205 -3.24 25.59 -16.33
N ILE A 206 -3.62 25.14 -17.53
CA ILE A 206 -4.01 26.03 -18.63
C ILE A 206 -5.28 26.81 -18.26
N ARG A 207 -6.30 26.14 -17.70
CA ARG A 207 -7.56 26.77 -17.28
C ARG A 207 -7.33 27.88 -16.24
N TYR A 208 -6.39 27.68 -15.33
CA TYR A 208 -6.02 28.66 -14.31
C TYR A 208 -4.91 29.62 -14.76
N GLY A 209 -4.62 29.69 -16.06
CA GLY A 209 -3.77 30.73 -16.65
C GLY A 209 -2.27 30.56 -16.40
N CYS A 210 -1.81 29.40 -15.93
CA CYS A 210 -0.39 29.12 -15.78
C CYS A 210 0.31 29.20 -17.14
N THR A 211 1.41 29.96 -17.23
CA THR A 211 2.14 30.06 -18.49
C THR A 211 2.80 28.73 -18.85
N GLU A 212 2.99 28.49 -20.15
CA GLU A 212 3.69 27.30 -20.66
C GLU A 212 5.08 27.14 -20.03
N ARG A 213 5.77 28.26 -19.77
CA ARG A 213 7.08 28.26 -19.12
C ARG A 213 7.01 27.81 -17.66
N LEU A 214 6.01 28.25 -16.90
CA LEU A 214 5.78 27.79 -15.54
C LEU A 214 5.43 26.29 -15.52
N ILE A 215 4.54 25.86 -16.41
CA ILE A 215 4.10 24.47 -16.51
C ILE A 215 5.31 23.56 -16.76
N ARG A 216 6.06 23.79 -17.83
CA ARG A 216 7.20 22.95 -18.19
C ARG A 216 8.41 23.11 -17.27
N GLY A 217 8.65 24.32 -16.80
CA GLY A 217 9.85 24.68 -16.05
C GLY A 217 9.77 24.36 -14.57
N ALA A 218 8.57 24.25 -13.99
CA ALA A 218 8.39 23.98 -12.56
C ALA A 218 7.35 22.89 -12.29
N LEU A 219 6.11 23.05 -12.78
CA LEU A 219 5.02 22.15 -12.38
C LEU A 219 5.19 20.72 -12.91
N GLU A 220 5.52 20.53 -14.19
CA GLU A 220 5.74 19.21 -14.79
C GLU A 220 6.90 18.44 -14.13
N PRO A 221 8.10 19.01 -13.91
CA PRO A 221 9.16 18.37 -13.14
C PRO A 221 8.71 17.92 -11.75
N MET A 222 7.91 18.72 -11.05
CA MET A 222 7.37 18.34 -9.76
C MET A 222 6.43 17.14 -9.87
N LEU A 223 5.49 17.16 -10.83
CA LEU A 223 4.59 16.03 -11.08
C LEU A 223 5.33 14.76 -11.48
N LEU A 224 6.42 14.87 -12.24
CA LEU A 224 7.26 13.73 -12.61
C LEU A 224 7.96 13.11 -11.41
N VAL A 225 8.39 13.91 -10.43
CA VAL A 225 9.00 13.40 -9.19
C VAL A 225 7.95 12.82 -8.23
N GLY A 226 6.79 13.47 -8.11
CA GLY A 226 5.77 13.06 -7.13
C GLY A 226 4.83 11.96 -7.63
N LEU A 227 4.37 12.05 -8.89
CA LEU A 227 3.36 11.17 -9.48
C LEU A 227 3.92 10.25 -10.58
N PHE A 228 5.18 10.42 -10.97
CA PHE A 228 5.83 9.66 -12.05
C PHE A 228 5.12 9.75 -13.40
N ALA A 229 4.40 10.84 -13.64
CA ALA A 229 3.62 11.06 -14.86
C ALA A 229 3.70 12.53 -15.31
N PRO A 230 3.75 12.78 -16.62
CA PRO A 230 3.64 14.14 -17.16
C PRO A 230 2.22 14.69 -16.93
N SER A 231 2.08 16.01 -17.00
CA SER A 231 0.84 16.71 -16.64
C SER A 231 -0.38 16.33 -17.49
N GLU A 232 -0.17 15.81 -18.70
CA GLU A 232 -1.21 15.32 -19.61
C GLU A 232 -1.73 13.93 -19.24
N LEU A 233 -0.99 13.17 -18.42
CA LEU A 233 -1.33 11.78 -18.05
C LEU A 233 -1.75 11.63 -16.59
N CYS A 234 -1.53 12.63 -15.75
CA CYS A 234 -2.05 12.63 -14.38
C CYS A 234 -3.36 13.42 -14.28
N SER A 235 -4.26 12.96 -13.42
CA SER A 235 -5.49 13.69 -13.10
C SER A 235 -5.18 14.96 -12.31
N ALA A 236 -6.03 15.98 -12.47
CA ALA A 236 -5.91 17.22 -11.73
C ALA A 236 -6.11 17.02 -10.22
N SER A 237 -6.95 16.06 -9.81
CA SER A 237 -7.10 15.66 -8.40
C SER A 237 -5.76 15.17 -7.80
N GLY A 238 -5.03 14.31 -8.51
CA GLY A 238 -3.71 13.83 -8.08
C GLY A 238 -2.69 14.96 -7.99
N ALA A 239 -2.67 15.87 -8.96
CA ALA A 239 -1.80 17.04 -8.94
C ALA A 239 -2.14 18.00 -7.78
N LEU A 240 -3.42 18.33 -7.58
CA LEU A 240 -3.88 19.19 -6.50
C LEU A 240 -3.59 18.59 -5.12
N GLY A 241 -3.84 17.28 -4.95
CA GLY A 241 -3.51 16.56 -3.73
C GLY A 241 -2.01 16.62 -3.42
N MET A 242 -1.15 16.40 -4.43
CA MET A 242 0.29 16.53 -4.26
C MET A 242 0.71 17.97 -3.92
N LEU A 243 0.20 18.97 -4.65
CA LEU A 243 0.54 20.37 -4.43
C LEU A 243 0.14 20.83 -3.03
N TYR A 244 -1.09 20.49 -2.62
CA TYR A 244 -1.58 20.79 -1.28
C TYR A 244 -0.71 20.10 -0.24
N TYR A 245 -0.58 18.79 -0.29
CA TYR A 245 0.01 18.00 0.78
C TYR A 245 1.51 18.26 1.01
N PHE A 246 2.29 18.43 -0.06
CA PHE A 246 3.75 18.59 0.06
C PHE A 246 4.23 20.04 0.06
N ILE A 247 3.45 20.98 -0.50
CA ILE A 247 3.96 22.33 -0.79
C ILE A 247 3.13 23.40 -0.07
N LEU A 248 1.81 23.27 -0.06
CA LEU A 248 0.92 24.38 0.29
C LEU A 248 0.24 24.22 1.65
N ALA A 249 0.10 23.01 2.21
CA ALA A 249 -0.56 22.82 3.50
C ALA A 249 0.19 23.59 4.61
N HIS A 250 1.49 23.33 4.76
CA HIS A 250 2.36 24.10 5.65
C HIS A 250 3.72 24.34 5.02
N GLN A 251 4.29 25.53 5.29
CA GLN A 251 5.56 25.97 4.74
C GLN A 251 6.69 24.93 4.87
N GLY A 252 6.82 24.30 6.05
CA GLY A 252 7.88 23.31 6.30
C GLY A 252 7.63 21.93 5.70
N ASP A 253 6.44 21.65 5.15
CA ASP A 253 6.08 20.31 4.68
C ASP A 253 6.85 19.88 3.44
N PHE A 254 7.44 20.83 2.70
CA PHE A 254 8.29 20.55 1.56
C PHE A 254 9.70 20.07 1.94
N ASP A 255 10.11 20.28 3.20
CA ASP A 255 11.40 19.80 3.70
C ASP A 255 11.44 18.27 3.68
N VAL A 256 12.47 17.70 3.05
CA VAL A 256 12.61 16.25 2.88
C VAL A 256 13.77 15.68 3.69
N LYS A 257 13.54 14.53 4.33
CA LYS A 257 14.55 13.66 4.92
C LYS A 257 14.76 12.41 4.06
N TRP A 258 15.93 11.81 4.22
CA TRP A 258 16.33 10.58 3.53
C TRP A 258 16.73 9.52 4.56
N VAL A 259 16.67 8.24 4.19
CA VAL A 259 17.16 7.15 5.05
C VAL A 259 18.68 7.05 4.96
N ARG A 260 19.32 6.75 6.10
CA ARG A 260 20.76 6.46 6.19
C ARG A 260 21.02 5.00 5.82
N GLY A 261 21.32 4.72 4.56
CA GLY A 261 21.42 3.34 4.05
C GLY A 261 20.13 2.96 3.34
N THR A 262 19.65 1.72 3.49
CA THR A 262 18.35 1.30 2.92
C THR A 262 17.23 1.32 3.94
N THR A 263 16.02 1.61 3.48
CA THR A 263 14.75 1.51 4.24
C THR A 263 14.51 0.09 4.71
N ALA A 264 14.90 -0.91 3.90
CA ALA A 264 14.81 -2.32 4.26
C ALA A 264 15.63 -2.63 5.51
N GLU A 265 16.93 -2.33 5.48
CA GLU A 265 17.86 -2.57 6.59
C GLU A 265 17.50 -1.74 7.83
N ARG A 266 17.23 -0.44 7.65
CA ARG A 266 17.07 0.48 8.78
C ARG A 266 15.70 0.42 9.44
N ILE A 267 14.66 0.03 8.71
CA ILE A 267 13.29 0.12 9.21
C ILE A 267 12.57 -1.23 9.07
N PHE A 268 12.45 -1.78 7.86
CA PHE A 268 11.57 -2.94 7.65
C PHE A 268 12.06 -4.20 8.35
N GLU A 269 13.34 -4.52 8.26
CA GLU A 269 13.92 -5.71 8.87
C GLU A 269 13.79 -5.67 10.41
N PRO A 270 14.20 -4.60 11.12
CA PRO A 270 13.96 -4.48 12.56
C PRO A 270 12.48 -4.54 12.95
N TRP A 271 11.60 -3.93 12.15
CA TRP A 271 10.17 -3.91 12.38
C TRP A 271 9.56 -5.32 12.31
N VAL A 272 9.83 -6.04 11.21
CA VAL A 272 9.40 -7.43 11.02
C VAL A 272 9.96 -8.33 12.11
N ARG A 273 11.25 -8.18 12.43
CA ARG A 273 11.92 -8.97 13.46
C ARG A 273 11.24 -8.79 14.82
N THR A 274 10.88 -7.55 15.17
CA THR A 274 10.14 -7.23 16.40
C THR A 274 8.77 -7.92 16.44
N MET A 275 7.97 -7.81 15.38
CA MET A 275 6.65 -8.47 15.31
C MET A 275 6.76 -10.00 15.40
N THR A 276 7.78 -10.58 14.75
CA THR A 276 8.02 -12.03 14.72
C THR A 276 8.48 -12.55 16.08
N HIS A 277 9.45 -11.89 16.74
CA HIS A 277 9.93 -12.31 18.06
C HIS A 277 8.85 -12.23 19.15
N ARG A 278 7.92 -11.27 19.03
CA ARG A 278 6.75 -11.17 19.92
C ARG A 278 5.69 -12.25 19.63
N GLY A 279 5.92 -13.15 18.67
CA GLY A 279 4.95 -14.16 18.26
C GLY A 279 3.69 -13.58 17.63
N GLY A 280 3.75 -12.33 17.16
CA GLY A 280 2.61 -11.62 16.59
C GLY A 280 2.44 -11.81 15.09
N LEU A 281 3.47 -12.28 14.40
CA LEU A 281 3.51 -12.37 12.94
C LEU A 281 4.15 -13.68 12.45
N ASP A 282 3.43 -14.42 11.60
CA ASP A 282 3.95 -15.48 10.72
C ASP A 282 4.28 -14.88 9.35
N LEU A 283 5.58 -14.72 9.05
CA LEU A 283 6.03 -14.15 7.78
C LEU A 283 6.37 -15.24 6.76
N ARG A 284 5.80 -15.13 5.55
CA ARG A 284 6.07 -16.02 4.42
C ARG A 284 6.58 -15.24 3.22
N LEU A 285 7.90 -15.24 3.07
CA LEU A 285 8.59 -14.70 1.90
C LEU A 285 8.58 -15.72 0.74
N GLY A 286 8.88 -15.25 -0.46
CA GLY A 286 8.96 -16.05 -1.69
C GLY A 286 7.63 -16.70 -2.11
N THR A 287 6.52 -16.36 -1.45
CA THR A 287 5.24 -17.06 -1.58
C THR A 287 4.24 -16.16 -2.28
N ARG A 288 3.85 -16.53 -3.50
CA ARG A 288 2.94 -15.70 -4.30
C ARG A 288 1.51 -16.20 -4.19
N VAL A 289 0.59 -15.34 -3.75
CA VAL A 289 -0.85 -15.55 -3.96
C VAL A 289 -1.15 -15.40 -5.46
N ILE A 290 -1.80 -16.40 -6.05
CA ILE A 290 -2.09 -16.45 -7.49
C ILE A 290 -3.57 -16.55 -7.81
N ASP A 291 -4.42 -16.82 -6.82
CA ASP A 291 -5.86 -16.91 -6.99
C ASP A 291 -6.56 -16.78 -5.63
N VAL A 292 -7.86 -16.50 -5.68
CA VAL A 292 -8.73 -16.34 -4.50
C VAL A 292 -9.97 -17.20 -4.72
N CYS A 293 -10.28 -18.08 -3.79
CA CYS A 293 -11.52 -18.85 -3.81
C CYS A 293 -12.59 -18.12 -3.02
N PHE A 294 -13.70 -17.84 -3.70
CA PHE A 294 -14.87 -17.23 -3.09
C PHE A 294 -15.86 -18.30 -2.63
N HIS A 295 -16.51 -18.03 -1.51
CA HIS A 295 -17.64 -18.81 -1.03
C HIS A 295 -18.75 -18.77 -2.07
N PRO A 296 -19.31 -19.92 -2.51
CA PRO A 296 -20.24 -19.98 -3.64
C PRO A 296 -21.50 -19.13 -3.49
N THR A 297 -21.95 -18.90 -2.25
CA THR A 297 -23.27 -18.29 -1.96
C THR A 297 -23.19 -16.98 -1.16
N GLU A 298 -22.06 -16.67 -0.53
CA GLU A 298 -21.97 -15.57 0.45
C GLU A 298 -21.02 -14.46 0.02
N GLY A 299 -20.29 -14.63 -1.10
CA GLY A 299 -19.29 -13.66 -1.56
C GLY A 299 -18.07 -13.53 -0.63
N GLY A 300 -18.02 -14.28 0.47
CA GLY A 300 -16.86 -14.39 1.34
C GLY A 300 -15.66 -15.04 0.64
N ILE A 301 -14.48 -14.99 1.26
CA ILE A 301 -13.29 -15.68 0.75
C ILE A 301 -13.04 -16.93 1.59
N ASP A 302 -12.99 -18.07 0.89
CA ASP A 302 -12.74 -19.38 1.49
C ASP A 302 -11.26 -19.73 1.47
N ALA A 303 -10.51 -19.35 0.43
CA ALA A 303 -9.10 -19.74 0.35
C ALA A 303 -8.25 -18.75 -0.45
N LEU A 304 -6.97 -18.64 -0.08
CA LEU A 304 -5.93 -18.07 -0.93
C LEU A 304 -5.14 -19.20 -1.58
N VAL A 305 -4.92 -19.07 -2.89
CA VAL A 305 -4.17 -20.06 -3.66
C VAL A 305 -2.74 -19.61 -3.79
N LEU A 306 -1.81 -20.42 -3.30
CA LEU A 306 -0.40 -20.07 -3.21
C LEU A 306 0.42 -20.80 -4.29
N ARG A 307 1.32 -20.05 -4.93
CA ARG A 307 2.45 -20.58 -5.69
C ARG A 307 3.67 -20.59 -4.77
N VAL A 308 4.14 -21.79 -4.45
CA VAL A 308 5.32 -21.99 -3.59
C VAL A 308 6.51 -22.34 -4.48
N PRO A 309 7.69 -21.70 -4.30
CA PRO A 309 8.89 -22.02 -5.06
C PRO A 309 9.45 -23.41 -4.72
N MET A 310 10.14 -24.01 -5.69
CA MET A 310 10.53 -25.42 -5.71
C MET A 310 11.50 -25.85 -4.60
N VAL A 311 12.19 -24.91 -3.94
CA VAL A 311 13.26 -25.20 -2.97
C VAL A 311 12.72 -25.57 -1.58
N ALA A 312 11.58 -25.02 -1.16
CA ALA A 312 10.94 -25.39 0.11
C ALA A 312 10.23 -26.76 0.08
N ALA A 313 10.05 -27.34 -1.12
CA ALA A 313 9.38 -28.64 -1.26
C ALA A 313 10.28 -29.83 -0.87
N LEU A 314 11.61 -29.66 -0.86
CA LEU A 314 12.54 -30.76 -0.59
C LEU A 314 12.76 -31.01 0.91
N SER A 315 12.74 -29.98 1.76
CA SER A 315 12.89 -30.14 3.21
C SER A 315 11.65 -30.73 3.89
N TRP A 316 10.46 -30.57 3.31
CA TRP A 316 9.22 -31.13 3.88
C TRP A 316 8.83 -32.51 3.35
N THR A 317 9.27 -32.89 2.14
CA THR A 317 8.94 -34.21 1.56
C THR A 317 9.75 -35.36 2.18
N LEU A 318 10.91 -35.05 2.80
CA LEU A 318 11.77 -36.04 3.47
C LEU A 318 11.23 -36.53 4.82
N MET A 319 10.18 -35.93 5.37
CA MET A 319 9.56 -36.38 6.63
C MET A 319 8.33 -37.28 6.45
N GLN A 320 7.85 -37.53 5.23
CA GLN A 320 6.58 -38.26 5.02
C GLN A 320 6.56 -39.27 3.85
N SER A 321 7.70 -39.75 3.36
CA SER A 321 7.69 -40.75 2.27
C SER A 321 8.36 -42.07 2.65
N SER A 322 7.67 -42.85 3.49
CA SER A 322 7.70 -44.31 3.40
C SER A 322 6.64 -44.74 2.38
N SER A 323 7.09 -45.28 1.22
CA SER A 323 6.29 -46.06 0.24
C SER A 323 5.22 -45.24 -0.55
N VAL A 324 4.89 -45.39 -1.83
CA VAL A 324 5.01 -46.45 -2.85
C VAL A 324 4.98 -45.80 -4.25
N SER A 325 5.77 -46.41 -5.15
CA SER A 325 5.66 -46.67 -6.60
C SER A 325 4.79 -45.83 -7.57
N ALA A 326 5.35 -45.73 -8.78
CA ALA A 326 4.96 -44.96 -9.95
C ALA A 326 3.90 -45.64 -10.85
N SER A 327 3.20 -44.82 -11.65
CA SER A 327 2.99 -45.13 -13.08
C SER A 327 2.58 -43.90 -13.89
N ARG A 328 3.06 -43.86 -15.13
CA ARG A 328 2.84 -42.83 -16.17
C ARG A 328 1.51 -43.08 -16.88
N VAL A 329 0.77 -42.02 -17.23
CA VAL A 329 -0.09 -42.01 -18.44
C VAL A 329 -0.02 -40.64 -19.13
N ARG A 330 0.05 -40.70 -20.46
CA ARG A 330 0.23 -39.63 -21.47
C ARG A 330 -1.12 -39.23 -22.10
N ARG A 331 -1.16 -38.01 -22.67
CA ARG A 331 -2.04 -37.48 -23.77
C ARG A 331 -3.52 -37.17 -23.39
N ARG A 332 -4.29 -36.27 -24.04
CA ARG A 332 -4.17 -35.38 -25.22
C ARG A 332 -5.29 -34.30 -25.16
N LEU A 333 -5.01 -33.10 -25.68
CA LEU A 333 -5.85 -32.13 -26.46
C LEU A 333 -7.37 -32.01 -26.21
N SER A 334 -7.87 -30.79 -26.03
CA SER A 334 -8.47 -29.93 -27.09
C SER A 334 -9.34 -28.80 -26.52
N ALA A 335 -9.53 -27.77 -27.34
CA ALA A 335 -10.05 -26.44 -27.02
C ALA A 335 -11.58 -26.33 -27.19
N THR A 336 -12.21 -25.32 -26.56
CA THR A 336 -13.10 -24.31 -27.19
C THR A 336 -13.66 -23.31 -26.17
N GLN A 337 -13.64 -22.01 -26.54
CA GLN A 337 -14.36 -20.86 -25.95
C GLN A 337 -15.90 -21.01 -26.18
N ALA A 338 -16.86 -20.33 -25.54
CA ALA A 338 -17.07 -18.92 -25.13
C ALA A 338 -18.33 -18.85 -24.21
N PRO A 339 -19.08 -17.72 -24.08
CA PRO A 339 -18.79 -16.41 -23.48
C PRO A 339 -19.60 -16.14 -22.19
N TRP A 340 -19.19 -15.12 -21.43
CA TRP A 340 -19.82 -14.65 -20.18
C TRP A 340 -21.01 -13.70 -20.42
N PRO A 341 -22.05 -13.71 -19.55
CA PRO A 341 -22.90 -12.54 -19.32
C PRO A 341 -22.53 -11.81 -18.02
N ARG A 342 -22.60 -10.48 -18.09
CA ARG A 342 -22.53 -9.51 -17.00
C ARG A 342 -23.57 -9.82 -15.92
N ASN A 343 -23.20 -9.72 -14.64
CA ASN A 343 -23.89 -8.85 -13.66
C ASN A 343 -23.26 -8.86 -12.26
N ARG A 344 -23.18 -7.64 -11.70
CA ARG A 344 -23.03 -7.23 -10.29
C ARG A 344 -21.74 -7.64 -9.56
N VAL A 345 -20.74 -6.77 -9.69
CA VAL A 345 -19.55 -6.73 -8.84
C VAL A 345 -19.91 -6.00 -7.54
N SER A 346 -19.92 -6.72 -6.42
CA SER A 346 -19.98 -6.16 -5.07
C SER A 346 -19.00 -6.93 -4.18
N SER A 347 -17.73 -6.55 -4.18
CA SER A 347 -16.75 -7.06 -3.19
C SER A 347 -15.58 -6.07 -3.08
N ALA A 348 -15.40 -5.52 -1.88
CA ALA A 348 -14.36 -4.56 -1.56
C ALA A 348 -12.97 -5.23 -1.56
N ILE A 349 -12.30 -5.19 -2.71
CA ILE A 349 -10.84 -5.21 -2.77
C ILE A 349 -10.43 -3.79 -2.42
N LEU A 350 -10.11 -3.53 -1.14
CA LEU A 350 -9.45 -2.26 -0.80
C LEU A 350 -8.10 -2.26 -1.52
N CYS A 351 -7.97 -1.43 -2.54
CA CYS A 351 -6.71 -1.12 -3.18
C CYS A 351 -5.72 -0.71 -2.08
N ILE A 352 -4.70 -1.55 -1.89
CA ILE A 352 -3.60 -1.37 -0.92
C ILE A 352 -2.93 0.02 -1.08
N TRP A 353 -3.05 0.62 -2.26
CA TRP A 353 -2.59 1.97 -2.57
C TRP A 353 -3.46 3.08 -1.95
N ALA A 354 -4.79 3.02 -2.10
CA ALA A 354 -5.72 4.01 -1.53
C ALA A 354 -5.69 4.00 0.02
N ALA A 355 -5.53 2.81 0.60
CA ALA A 355 -5.41 2.63 2.03
C ALA A 355 -4.11 3.25 2.58
N TRP A 356 -3.01 3.15 1.84
CA TRP A 356 -1.72 3.75 2.19
C TRP A 356 -1.74 5.29 2.12
N THR A 357 -2.29 5.86 1.04
CA THR A 357 -2.41 7.33 0.90
C THR A 357 -3.33 7.92 1.97
N SER A 358 -4.47 7.28 2.28
CA SER A 358 -5.33 7.72 3.39
C SER A 358 -4.67 7.55 4.76
N TRP A 359 -3.86 6.49 4.97
CA TRP A 359 -3.10 6.32 6.22
C TRP A 359 -2.00 7.38 6.37
N GLN A 360 -1.33 7.84 5.31
CA GLN A 360 -0.33 8.89 5.47
C GLN A 360 -0.94 10.30 5.59
N CYS A 361 -2.11 10.54 4.99
CA CYS A 361 -2.68 11.88 4.85
C CYS A 361 -3.68 12.26 5.96
N ASP A 362 -4.40 11.29 6.53
CA ASP A 362 -5.35 11.57 7.60
C ASP A 362 -4.73 11.25 8.98
N SER A 363 -5.09 12.02 10.00
CA SER A 363 -4.83 11.76 11.43
C SER A 363 -5.56 10.50 11.96
N ILE A 364 -5.81 9.53 11.08
CA ILE A 364 -6.32 8.20 11.41
C ILE A 364 -5.14 7.39 11.95
N SER A 365 -5.23 7.02 13.22
CA SER A 365 -4.24 6.14 13.85
C SER A 365 -4.18 4.79 13.12
N ILE A 366 -3.05 4.08 13.24
CA ILE A 366 -2.91 2.74 12.64
C ILE A 366 -4.00 1.76 13.14
N ASP A 367 -4.49 1.97 14.36
CA ASP A 367 -5.57 1.21 14.97
C ASP A 367 -6.92 1.56 14.32
N ASP A 368 -7.22 2.85 14.11
CA ASP A 368 -8.45 3.30 13.43
C ASP A 368 -8.50 2.91 11.95
N PHE A 369 -7.35 2.83 11.29
CA PHE A 369 -7.23 2.40 9.89
C PHE A 369 -7.74 0.97 9.68
N VAL A 370 -7.40 0.07 10.62
CA VAL A 370 -7.87 -1.32 10.64
C VAL A 370 -9.37 -1.41 10.95
N PHE A 371 -9.89 -0.56 11.85
CA PHE A 371 -11.31 -0.55 12.21
C PHE A 371 -12.22 0.08 11.15
N ARG A 372 -11.75 1.12 10.43
CA ARG A 372 -12.51 1.74 9.31
C ARG A 372 -12.54 0.87 8.06
N ALA A 373 -11.56 -0.01 7.86
CA ALA A 373 -11.65 -1.11 6.92
C ALA A 373 -12.64 -2.17 7.45
N ARG A 374 -13.95 -1.86 7.42
CA ARG A 374 -15.07 -2.62 8.03
C ARG A 374 -14.75 -4.10 8.25
N VAL A 375 -14.43 -4.43 9.50
CA VAL A 375 -14.63 -5.77 10.03
C VAL A 375 -16.14 -5.95 10.19
N THR A 376 -16.83 -6.24 9.10
CA THR A 376 -18.28 -6.47 9.12
C THR A 376 -18.55 -7.80 9.81
N ARG A 377 -18.74 -7.81 11.13
CA ARG A 377 -19.42 -8.91 11.82
C ARG A 377 -20.90 -8.81 11.48
N PHE A 378 -21.41 -9.73 10.66
CA PHE A 378 -22.84 -9.95 10.56
C PHE A 378 -23.29 -10.78 11.76
N SER A 379 -23.92 -10.15 12.75
CA SER A 379 -24.80 -10.85 13.69
C SER A 379 -26.13 -11.09 12.99
N GLY A 380 -26.34 -12.31 12.50
CA GLY A 380 -27.64 -12.71 11.96
C GLY A 380 -28.66 -12.83 13.10
N SER A 381 -29.57 -11.87 13.23
CA SER A 381 -30.86 -12.13 13.87
C SER A 381 -31.71 -12.92 12.87
N MET A 382 -32.15 -14.12 13.26
CA MET A 382 -33.14 -14.88 12.49
C MET A 382 -34.47 -14.11 12.47
N PRO A 383 -35.15 -13.98 11.31
CA PRO A 383 -36.56 -13.60 11.31
C PRO A 383 -37.38 -14.75 11.89
N ALA A 384 -38.25 -14.41 12.85
CA ALA A 384 -39.20 -15.36 13.43
C ALA A 384 -40.10 -15.96 12.34
N SER A 385 -40.26 -17.28 12.37
CA SER A 385 -41.19 -18.02 11.53
C SER A 385 -42.63 -17.53 11.74
N VAL A 386 -43.27 -17.06 10.68
CA VAL A 386 -44.72 -16.82 10.65
C VAL A 386 -45.42 -18.19 10.67
N ALA A 387 -46.07 -18.51 11.79
CA ALA A 387 -46.99 -19.62 11.88
C ALA A 387 -48.34 -19.20 11.28
N HIS A 388 -48.77 -19.90 10.23
CA HIS A 388 -50.17 -19.90 9.83
C HIS A 388 -50.96 -20.76 10.82
N SER A 389 -51.97 -20.17 11.46
CA SER A 389 -53.08 -20.91 12.05
C SER A 389 -54.39 -20.34 11.50
N SER A 390 -55.05 -21.17 10.71
CA SER A 390 -56.46 -21.13 10.37
C SER A 390 -57.33 -21.28 11.61
N THR A 391 -58.16 -20.27 11.89
CA THR A 391 -59.62 -20.28 12.16
C THR A 391 -60.01 -19.00 12.87
#